data_AF-A0A239THM2-F1
#
_entry.id   AF-A0A239THM2-F1
#
_cell.length_a   1.000
_cell.length_b   1.000
_cell.length_c   1.000
_cell.angle_alpha   90.00
_cell.angle_beta   90.00
_cell.angle_gamma   90.00
#
_symmetry.space_group_name_H-M   'P 1'
#
loop_
_entity.id
_entity.type
_entity.pdbx_description
1 polymer ?
#
loop_
_entity_poly.entity_id
_entity_poly.type
_entity_poly.pdbx_seq_one_letter_code
_entity_poly.pdbx_strand_id
1 'polypeptide(L)'
;MPTIMTKYKYNDNLFLIYNTNLLNNNFSADELQCLSRDIQTDYIIIFNGGKINFYNAQGEEISADTDMNKIALYHQTKDVNIDITREIEVRFTDSYINRIMTSNNIFQSYIA
;
A
#
# COMPACT_ATOMS: atom_id res chain seq x y z
N MET A 1 11.30 -5.64 -13.24
CA MET A 1 10.84 -4.23 -13.17
C MET A 1 10.78 -3.86 -11.70
N PRO A 2 11.14 -2.63 -11.28
CA PRO A 2 10.99 -2.25 -9.89
C PRO A 2 9.49 -2.25 -9.55
N THR A 3 9.14 -3.01 -8.53
CA THR A 3 7.90 -2.94 -7.79
C THR A 3 7.81 -1.58 -7.13
N ILE A 4 6.98 -0.69 -7.70
CA ILE A 4 6.82 0.68 -7.23
C ILE A 4 5.59 0.73 -6.32
N MET A 5 5.82 0.93 -5.03
CA MET A 5 4.77 1.46 -4.15
C MET A 5 4.67 2.97 -4.32
N THR A 6 3.46 3.51 -4.27
CA THR A 6 3.21 4.94 -4.34
C THR A 6 2.37 5.41 -3.16
N LYS A 7 2.89 6.36 -2.39
CA LYS A 7 2.11 7.01 -1.32
C LYS A 7 1.32 8.22 -1.87
N TYR A 8 0.09 8.40 -1.42
CA TYR A 8 -0.77 9.56 -1.70
C TYR A 8 -1.35 10.11 -0.40
N LYS A 9 -1.63 11.42 -0.36
CA LYS A 9 -2.43 12.07 0.69
C LYS A 9 -3.69 12.65 0.07
N TYR A 10 -4.85 12.42 0.69
CA TYR A 10 -6.14 12.97 0.25
C TYR A 10 -7.14 12.98 1.41
N ASN A 11 -7.88 14.09 1.58
CA ASN A 11 -8.85 14.28 2.68
C ASN A 11 -8.30 13.83 4.05
N ASP A 12 -7.10 14.31 4.41
CA ASP A 12 -6.36 13.97 5.63
C ASP A 12 -5.90 12.51 5.79
N ASN A 13 -6.27 11.62 4.86
CA ASN A 13 -5.84 10.23 4.85
C ASN A 13 -4.60 10.00 3.99
N LEU A 14 -3.79 9.04 4.40
CA LEU A 14 -2.59 8.57 3.73
C LEU A 14 -2.82 7.19 3.12
N PHE A 15 -2.68 7.10 1.80
CA PHE A 15 -2.91 5.89 1.01
C PHE A 15 -1.59 5.35 0.48
N LEU A 16 -1.34 4.06 0.68
CA LEU A 16 -0.23 3.35 0.04
C LEU A 16 -0.76 2.47 -1.07
N ILE A 17 -0.29 2.69 -2.28
CA ILE A 17 -0.67 1.88 -3.43
C ILE A 17 0.45 0.95 -3.81
N TYR A 18 0.09 -0.32 -4.04
CA TYR A 18 1.00 -1.36 -4.43
C TYR A 18 0.50 -2.11 -5.68
N ASN A 19 1.36 -2.26 -6.68
CA ASN A 19 1.07 -3.03 -7.88
C ASN A 19 1.77 -4.40 -7.79
N THR A 20 1.02 -5.47 -7.52
CA THR A 20 1.56 -6.83 -7.33
C THR A 20 1.87 -7.55 -8.65
N ASN A 21 1.93 -6.85 -9.79
CA ASN A 21 2.20 -7.45 -11.11
C ASN A 21 3.49 -8.32 -11.18
N LEU A 22 4.27 -8.44 -10.10
CA LEU A 22 5.58 -9.09 -10.06
C LEU A 22 5.84 -10.05 -8.89
N LEU A 23 4.97 -10.17 -7.87
CA LEU A 23 5.21 -11.08 -6.74
C LEU A 23 4.00 -11.98 -6.49
N ASN A 24 4.19 -13.29 -6.66
CA ASN A 24 3.23 -14.35 -6.34
C ASN A 24 2.93 -14.50 -4.82
N ASN A 25 3.35 -13.54 -3.99
CA ASN A 25 3.11 -13.57 -2.56
C ASN A 25 2.03 -12.55 -2.19
N ASN A 26 0.93 -13.06 -1.64
CA ASN A 26 -0.03 -12.24 -0.93
C ASN A 26 0.60 -11.82 0.41
N PHE A 27 0.46 -10.56 0.78
CA PHE A 27 0.81 -10.14 2.14
C PHE A 27 -0.17 -10.75 3.15
N SER A 28 0.36 -11.22 4.26
CA SER A 28 -0.42 -11.47 5.47
C SER A 28 -0.90 -10.15 6.09
N ALA A 29 -1.95 -10.22 6.94
CA ALA A 29 -2.44 -9.07 7.67
C ALA A 29 -1.33 -8.43 8.54
N ASP A 30 -0.49 -9.24 9.19
CA ASP A 30 0.63 -8.75 10.01
C ASP A 30 1.67 -7.99 9.18
N GLU A 31 2.00 -8.48 7.98
CA GLU A 31 2.92 -7.79 7.08
C GLU A 31 2.34 -6.44 6.61
N LEU A 32 1.05 -6.39 6.28
CA LEU A 32 0.36 -5.15 5.90
C LEU A 32 0.29 -4.16 7.07
N GLN A 33 0.07 -4.66 8.28
CA GLN A 33 0.05 -3.86 9.48
C GLN A 33 1.42 -3.24 9.77
N CYS A 34 2.49 -4.03 9.72
CA CYS A 34 3.84 -3.52 9.89
C CYS A 34 4.21 -2.50 8.80
N LEU A 35 3.86 -2.80 7.54
CA LEU A 35 4.07 -1.89 6.42
C LEU A 35 3.35 -0.54 6.64
N SER A 36 2.11 -0.58 7.12
CA SER A 36 1.31 0.60 7.41
C SER A 36 1.93 1.47 8.50
N ARG A 37 2.50 0.85 9.55
CA ARG A 37 3.18 1.58 10.63
C ARG A 37 4.49 2.22 10.17
N ASP A 38 5.33 1.45 9.47
CA ASP A 38 6.65 1.91 9.01
C ASP A 38 6.54 3.07 8.01
N ILE A 39 5.54 3.00 7.12
CA ILE A 39 5.32 4.02 6.08
C ILE A 39 4.35 5.12 6.57
N GLN A 40 3.69 4.93 7.71
CA GLN A 40 2.65 5.81 8.26
C GLN A 40 1.52 6.03 7.25
N THR A 41 0.70 5.00 7.04
CA THR A 41 -0.45 5.03 6.12
C THR A 41 -1.71 4.56 6.81
N ASP A 42 -2.84 5.17 6.45
CA ASP A 42 -4.15 4.80 6.99
C ASP A 42 -4.75 3.63 6.20
N TYR A 43 -4.45 3.58 4.89
CA TYR A 43 -4.99 2.58 3.97
C TYR A 43 -3.95 2.05 2.99
N ILE A 44 -4.08 0.76 2.65
CA ILE A 44 -3.30 0.11 1.59
C ILE A 44 -4.23 -0.33 0.47
N ILE A 45 -3.87 -0.02 -0.78
CA ILE A 45 -4.59 -0.41 -1.98
C ILE A 45 -3.67 -1.28 -2.83
N ILE A 46 -4.11 -2.51 -3.12
CA ILE A 46 -3.31 -3.49 -3.85
C ILE A 46 -3.97 -3.79 -5.19
N PHE A 47 -3.23 -3.56 -6.28
CA PHE A 47 -3.61 -3.94 -7.63
C PHE A 47 -3.03 -5.32 -7.96
N ASN A 48 -3.89 -6.34 -8.02
CA ASN A 48 -3.52 -7.73 -8.26
C ASN A 48 -4.17 -8.31 -9.51
N GLY A 49 -3.45 -8.31 -10.63
CA GLY A 49 -3.84 -9.03 -11.85
C GLY A 49 -5.24 -8.66 -12.38
N GLY A 50 -5.69 -7.42 -12.15
CA GLY A 50 -7.02 -6.93 -12.54
C GLY A 50 -8.04 -6.82 -11.40
N LYS A 51 -7.71 -7.30 -10.19
CA LYS A 51 -8.47 -7.03 -8.97
C LYS A 51 -7.82 -5.90 -8.18
N ILE A 52 -8.64 -5.16 -7.43
CA ILE A 52 -8.18 -4.15 -6.48
C ILE A 52 -8.68 -4.56 -5.10
N ASN A 53 -7.76 -4.75 -4.17
CA ASN A 53 -8.05 -5.07 -2.78
C ASN A 53 -7.70 -3.86 -1.90
N PHE A 54 -8.46 -3.64 -0.85
CA PHE A 54 -8.35 -2.48 0.04
C PHE A 54 -8.17 -2.97 1.47
N TYR A 55 -7.24 -2.37 2.19
CA TYR A 55 -6.90 -2.76 3.56
C TYR A 55 -6.83 -1.53 4.47
N ASN A 56 -7.22 -1.69 5.72
CA ASN A 56 -6.95 -0.70 6.77
C ASN A 56 -5.51 -0.83 7.29
N ALA A 57 -5.10 0.10 8.16
CA ALA A 57 -3.78 0.09 8.80
C ALA A 57 -3.51 -1.14 9.69
N GLN A 58 -4.53 -1.92 10.04
CA GLN A 58 -4.42 -3.18 10.77
C GLN A 58 -4.16 -4.37 9.84
N GLY A 59 -4.18 -4.17 8.52
CA GLY A 59 -3.99 -5.22 7.51
C GLY A 59 -5.26 -6.02 7.21
N GLU A 60 -6.42 -5.59 7.72
CA GLU A 60 -7.71 -6.24 7.46
C GLU A 60 -8.26 -5.76 6.11
N GLU A 61 -8.75 -6.70 5.30
CA GLU A 61 -9.41 -6.37 4.04
C GLU A 61 -10.77 -5.69 4.33
N ILE A 62 -11.01 -4.57 3.66
CA ILE A 62 -12.20 -3.73 3.82
C ILE A 62 -12.85 -3.42 2.47
N SER A 63 -14.12 -3.00 2.51
CA SER A 63 -14.77 -2.45 1.33
C SER A 63 -14.28 -1.04 1.04
N ALA A 64 -14.06 -0.73 -0.25
CA ALA A 64 -13.63 0.60 -0.66
C ALA A 64 -14.72 1.64 -0.39
N ASP A 65 -14.32 2.77 0.19
CA ASP A 65 -15.15 3.97 0.25
C ASP A 65 -14.97 4.84 -1.01
N THR A 66 -15.59 6.02 -0.99
CA THR A 66 -15.54 6.97 -2.12
C THR A 66 -14.12 7.49 -2.37
N ASP A 67 -13.34 7.71 -1.32
CA ASP A 67 -12.01 8.32 -1.42
C ASP A 67 -10.97 7.30 -1.88
N MET A 68 -11.05 6.05 -1.39
CA MET A 68 -10.26 4.93 -1.89
C MET A 68 -10.51 4.68 -3.39
N ASN A 69 -11.76 4.72 -3.83
CA ASN A 69 -12.12 4.56 -5.24
C ASN A 69 -11.53 5.68 -6.11
N LYS A 70 -11.59 6.95 -5.65
CA LYS A 70 -10.96 8.08 -6.36
C LYS A 70 -9.45 7.92 -6.46
N ILE A 71 -8.79 7.52 -5.37
CA ILE A 71 -7.33 7.33 -5.33
C ILE A 71 -6.89 6.17 -6.23
N ALA A 72 -7.63 5.05 -6.21
CA ALA A 72 -7.38 3.93 -7.11
C ALA A 72 -7.53 4.34 -8.58
N LEU A 73 -8.61 5.05 -8.93
CA LEU A 73 -8.84 5.56 -10.29
C LEU A 73 -7.71 6.52 -10.71
N TYR A 74 -7.38 7.49 -9.86
CA TYR A 74 -6.29 8.44 -10.11
C TYR A 74 -4.96 7.72 -10.35
N HIS A 75 -4.67 6.67 -9.59
CA HIS A 75 -3.44 5.92 -9.77
C HIS A 75 -3.35 5.24 -11.12
N GLN A 76 -4.47 4.71 -11.64
CA GLN A 76 -4.54 4.03 -12.93
C GLN A 76 -4.49 5.01 -14.10
N THR A 77 -5.29 6.08 -14.05
CA THR A 77 -5.49 6.99 -15.19
C THR A 77 -4.52 8.15 -15.21
N LYS A 78 -3.95 8.51 -14.05
CA LYS A 78 -3.24 9.77 -13.80
C LYS A 78 -4.08 11.00 -14.20
N ASP A 79 -5.40 10.88 -14.20
CA ASP A 79 -6.31 11.95 -14.60
C ASP A 79 -6.21 13.14 -13.62
N VAL A 80 -5.83 14.29 -14.14
CA VAL A 80 -5.63 15.54 -13.38
C VAL A 80 -6.94 16.24 -13.02
N ASN A 81 -8.10 15.75 -13.49
CA ASN A 81 -9.41 16.29 -13.16
C ASN A 81 -9.95 15.81 -11.80
N ILE A 82 -9.23 14.93 -11.10
CA ILE A 82 -9.56 14.51 -9.74
C ILE A 82 -8.85 15.48 -8.79
N ASP A 83 -9.63 16.19 -7.98
CA ASP A 83 -9.17 17.25 -7.07
C ASP A 83 -8.44 16.66 -5.84
N ILE A 84 -7.36 15.91 -6.07
CA ILE A 84 -6.49 15.34 -5.05
C ILE A 84 -5.40 16.38 -4.75
N THR A 85 -5.50 17.02 -3.59
CA THR A 85 -4.47 17.94 -3.09
C THR A 85 -3.17 17.16 -2.88
N ARG A 86 -2.26 17.30 -3.84
CA ARG A 86 -1.12 16.41 -4.04
C ARG A 86 -0.01 16.73 -3.03
N GLU A 87 0.07 15.99 -1.95
CA GLU A 87 1.24 16.00 -1.07
C GLU A 87 1.94 14.63 -1.11
N ILE A 88 3.02 14.61 -1.89
CA ILE A 88 4.14 13.65 -1.83
C ILE A 88 3.87 12.27 -2.47
N GLU A 89 4.29 12.14 -3.74
CA GLU A 89 4.52 10.84 -4.38
C GLU A 89 5.84 10.25 -3.83
N VAL A 90 5.75 9.28 -2.91
CA VAL A 90 6.93 8.52 -2.46
C VAL A 90 6.97 7.19 -3.21
N ARG A 91 8.06 6.95 -3.95
CA ARG A 91 8.32 5.70 -4.67
C ARG A 91 9.27 4.81 -3.87
N PHE A 92 8.84 3.59 -3.58
CA PHE A 92 9.70 2.59 -2.95
C PHE A 92 10.12 1.51 -3.95
N THR A 93 11.30 0.91 -3.75
CA THR A 93 11.82 -0.23 -4.52
C THR A 93 11.64 -1.54 -3.79
N ASP A 94 11.69 -2.67 -4.49
CA ASP A 94 11.60 -4.06 -4.00
C ASP A 94 12.55 -4.33 -2.82
N SER A 95 13.73 -3.70 -2.80
CA SER A 95 14.69 -3.83 -1.70
C SER A 95 14.13 -3.35 -0.35
N TYR A 96 13.35 -2.27 -0.35
CA TYR A 96 12.71 -1.75 0.86
C TYR A 96 11.62 -2.70 1.34
N ILE A 97 10.83 -3.24 0.41
CA ILE A 97 9.78 -4.23 0.67
C ILE A 97 10.39 -5.48 1.29
N ASN A 98 11.38 -6.06 0.62
CA ASN A 98 12.05 -7.27 1.06
C ASN A 98 12.68 -7.08 2.44
N ARG A 99 13.21 -5.88 2.75
CA ARG A 99 13.70 -5.56 4.10
C ARG A 99 12.58 -5.61 5.13
N ILE A 100 11.42 -5.00 4.89
CA ILE A 100 10.28 -5.05 5.83
C ILE A 100 9.82 -6.50 6.03
N MET A 101 9.65 -7.25 4.94
CA MET A 101 9.20 -8.66 4.97
C MET A 101 10.19 -9.57 5.73
N THR A 102 11.50 -9.33 5.60
CA THR A 102 12.53 -10.12 6.30
C THR A 102 12.76 -9.65 7.74
N SER A 103 12.58 -8.37 8.04
CA SER A 103 12.79 -7.82 9.39
C SER A 103 11.74 -8.32 10.39
N ASN A 104 10.50 -8.55 9.95
CA ASN A 104 9.46 -9.15 10.80
C ASN A 104 9.76 -10.61 11.18
N ASN A 105 10.46 -11.37 10.33
CA ASN A 105 10.94 -12.73 10.68
C ASN A 105 12.05 -12.69 11.74
N ILE A 106 12.81 -11.60 11.84
CA ILE A 106 13.82 -11.41 12.88
C ILE A 106 13.16 -11.03 14.21
N PHE A 107 12.08 -10.23 14.19
CA PHE A 107 11.35 -9.90 15.42
C PHE A 107 10.56 -11.07 16.02
N GLN A 108 10.05 -12.01 15.21
CA GLN A 108 9.43 -13.23 15.75
C GLN A 108 10.44 -14.25 16.31
N SER A 109 11.70 -14.23 15.87
CA SER A 109 12.73 -15.14 16.40
C SER A 109 13.39 -14.66 17.69
N TYR A 110 13.12 -13.42 18.13
CA TYR A 110 13.61 -12.87 19.40
C TYR A 110 12.62 -12.99 20.57
N ILE A 111 11.42 -13.55 20.35
CA ILE A 111 10.39 -13.77 21.38
C ILE A 111 10.07 -15.28 21.54
N ALA A 112 11.02 -16.15 21.20
CA ALA A 112 10.92 -17.60 21.43
C ALA A 112 11.83 -18.04 22.59
#